data_AF-A0A4Q2URV5-F1
#
_entry.id   AF-A0A4Q2URV5-F1
#
_cell.length_a   1.000
_cell.length_b   1.000
_cell.length_c   1.000
_cell.angle_alpha   90.00
_cell.angle_beta   90.00
_cell.angle_gamma   90.00
#
_symmetry.space_group_name_H-M   'P 1'
#
loop_
_entity.id
_entity.type
_entity.pdbx_description
1 polymer ?
#
loop_
_entity_poly.entity_id
_entity_poly.type
_entity_poly.pdbx_seq_one_letter_code
_entity_poly.pdbx_strand_id
1 'polypeptide(L)'
;MPPTTPYCEMPRVAIVFARLMIDGQSHGVKPFLVFLSDAGGMRPGITSRILPTRPGTKPLDHSLTTFNHVDLPSSALLGSSSKPKNDRVEFLRQIWRIAAGTLSLSIMGISAIKVSTRIAAVYSERRTITSTDAQARKKIMSFTTQQHPIVEGWVHGKVLHAFAHWTIDMCPDLTDPMQHALATIFKATVVRASQVLRSLAERCGWQGLFAYNQISELDLTFHGNSIAEGDTLVLCI
;
A
#
# COMPACT_ATOMS: atom_id res chain seq x y z
N MET A 1 4.21 -4.05 -7.06
CA MET A 1 4.45 -4.68 -8.38
C MET A 1 3.11 -5.05 -9.00
N PRO A 2 2.88 -4.80 -10.28
CA PRO A 2 1.61 -5.13 -10.91
C PRO A 2 1.45 -6.66 -11.10
N PRO A 3 0.22 -7.19 -11.03
CA PRO A 3 -0.13 -8.55 -11.42
C PRO A 3 -0.18 -8.68 -12.96
N THR A 4 0.94 -9.07 -13.58
CA THR A 4 1.09 -9.04 -15.05
C THR A 4 1.08 -10.41 -15.71
N THR A 5 0.82 -11.48 -14.96
CA THR A 5 0.86 -12.84 -15.51
C THR A 5 -0.50 -13.22 -16.11
N PRO A 6 -0.55 -14.24 -16.98
CA PRO A 6 -1.82 -14.77 -17.50
C PRO A 6 -2.55 -15.66 -16.49
N TYR A 7 -2.11 -15.72 -15.22
CA TYR A 7 -2.63 -16.64 -14.20
C TYR A 7 -4.15 -16.57 -14.00
N CYS A 8 -4.76 -15.42 -14.24
CA CYS A 8 -6.21 -15.24 -14.11
C CYS A 8 -6.99 -15.49 -15.40
N GLU A 9 -6.34 -15.96 -16.47
CA GLU A 9 -6.93 -16.11 -17.81
C GLU A 9 -7.60 -14.84 -18.35
N MET A 10 -7.15 -13.68 -17.86
CA MET A 10 -7.64 -12.36 -18.26
C MET A 10 -6.59 -11.66 -19.11
N PRO A 11 -6.99 -11.04 -20.25
CA PRO A 11 -6.11 -10.15 -20.98
C PRO A 11 -5.57 -9.04 -20.09
N ARG A 12 -4.26 -8.76 -20.21
CA ARG A 12 -3.58 -7.75 -19.41
C ARG A 12 -3.08 -6.63 -20.31
N VAL A 13 -3.37 -5.40 -19.89
CA VAL A 13 -2.80 -4.18 -20.45
C VAL A 13 -2.08 -3.45 -19.33
N ALA A 14 -0.92 -2.87 -19.61
CA ALA A 14 -0.15 -2.09 -18.67
C ALA A 14 0.27 -0.74 -19.24
N ILE A 15 0.47 0.21 -18.33
CA ILE A 15 1.23 1.42 -18.60
C ILE A 15 2.67 1.14 -18.17
N VAL A 16 3.57 1.02 -19.15
CA VAL A 16 4.99 0.77 -18.94
C VAL A 16 5.73 2.10 -19.02
N PHE A 17 6.43 2.46 -17.96
CA PHE A 17 7.31 3.63 -17.99
C PHE A 17 8.69 3.22 -18.49
N ALA A 18 9.15 3.82 -19.59
CA ALA A 18 10.45 3.56 -20.19
C ALA A 18 11.11 4.86 -20.67
N ARG A 19 12.43 4.85 -20.83
CA ARG A 19 13.15 5.99 -21.41
C ARG A 19 12.84 6.04 -22.91
N LEU A 20 12.28 7.15 -23.39
CA LEU A 20 12.08 7.38 -24.82
C LEU A 20 13.41 7.79 -25.46
N MET A 21 13.84 7.05 -26.48
CA MET A 21 15.05 7.34 -27.25
C MET A 21 14.66 7.71 -28.69
N ILE A 22 15.08 8.87 -29.18
CA ILE A 22 14.88 9.35 -30.56
C ILE A 22 16.23 9.81 -31.09
N ASP A 23 16.64 9.32 -32.25
CA ASP A 23 17.94 9.63 -32.88
C ASP A 23 19.13 9.48 -31.92
N GLY A 24 19.10 8.43 -31.10
CA GLY A 24 20.13 8.15 -30.08
C GLY A 24 20.09 9.05 -28.84
N GLN A 25 19.16 10.00 -28.75
CA GLN A 25 19.03 10.91 -27.61
C GLN A 25 17.88 10.52 -26.67
N SER A 26 18.08 10.71 -25.37
CA SER A 26 17.04 10.54 -24.34
C SER A 26 16.07 11.72 -24.33
N HIS A 27 14.78 11.39 -24.36
CA HIS A 27 13.65 12.33 -24.29
C HIS A 27 12.88 12.17 -22.96
N GLY A 28 13.56 11.66 -21.93
CA GLY A 28 13.00 11.43 -20.60
C GLY A 28 12.26 10.09 -20.48
N VAL A 29 11.79 9.80 -19.27
CA VAL A 29 10.92 8.66 -19.01
C VAL A 29 9.50 9.00 -19.47
N LYS A 30 8.85 8.08 -20.17
CA LYS A 30 7.52 8.25 -20.76
C LYS A 30 6.65 7.01 -20.52
N PRO A 31 5.33 7.16 -20.35
CA PRO A 31 4.38 6.06 -20.27
C PRO A 31 4.01 5.53 -21.66
N PHE A 32 4.00 4.21 -21.80
CA PHE A 32 3.60 3.48 -23.00
C PHE A 32 2.47 2.51 -22.65
N LEU A 33 1.40 2.51 -23.45
CA LEU A 33 0.33 1.52 -23.36
C LEU A 33 0.80 0.22 -24.02
N VAL A 34 0.86 -0.88 -23.26
CA VAL A 34 1.35 -2.16 -23.73
C VAL A 34 0.34 -3.26 -23.43
N PHE A 35 -0.09 -3.99 -24.45
CA PHE A 35 -0.84 -5.23 -24.29
C PHE A 35 0.16 -6.32 -23.88
N LEU A 36 0.02 -6.87 -22.67
CA LEU A 36 0.96 -7.84 -22.10
C LEU A 36 0.58 -9.28 -22.43
N SER A 37 -0.71 -9.58 -22.34
CA SER A 37 -1.25 -10.93 -22.58
C SER A 37 -2.69 -10.88 -23.05
N ASP A 38 -3.11 -11.94 -23.73
CA ASP A 38 -4.48 -12.23 -24.13
C ASP A 38 -4.85 -13.68 -23.76
N ALA A 39 -5.96 -14.19 -24.28
CA ALA A 39 -6.41 -15.57 -24.03
C ALA A 39 -5.40 -16.64 -24.48
N GLY A 40 -4.50 -16.31 -25.42
CA GLY A 40 -3.43 -17.17 -25.88
C GLY A 40 -2.15 -17.12 -25.04
N GLY A 41 -2.12 -16.30 -23.97
CA GLY A 41 -0.96 -16.13 -23.10
C GLY A 41 -0.23 -14.80 -23.32
N MET A 42 1.07 -14.78 -23.00
CA MET A 42 1.90 -13.57 -23.13
C MET A 42 2.12 -13.18 -24.59
N ARG A 43 2.13 -11.88 -24.90
CA ARG A 43 2.41 -11.38 -26.25
C ARG A 43 3.89 -11.60 -26.63
N PRO A 44 4.23 -11.73 -27.93
CA PRO A 44 5.60 -11.94 -28.37
C PRO A 44 6.59 -10.91 -27.81
N GLY A 45 7.76 -11.37 -27.40
CA GLY A 45 8.80 -10.53 -26.80
C GLY A 45 8.53 -10.13 -25.34
N ILE A 46 7.38 -10.47 -24.75
CA ILE A 46 7.06 -10.18 -23.34
C ILE A 46 7.13 -11.46 -22.53
N THR A 47 7.87 -11.45 -21.43
CA THR A 47 7.84 -12.54 -20.45
C THR A 47 7.46 -11.99 -19.08
N SER A 48 6.72 -12.78 -18.30
CA SER A 48 6.36 -12.41 -16.94
C SER A 48 6.60 -13.59 -16.00
N ARG A 49 7.33 -13.34 -14.92
CA ARG A 49 7.70 -14.35 -13.91
C ARG A 49 7.11 -13.97 -12.56
N ILE A 50 6.29 -14.85 -11.99
CA ILE A 50 5.74 -14.67 -10.65
C ILE A 50 6.88 -14.59 -9.63
N LEU A 51 6.80 -13.60 -8.74
CA LEU A 51 7.70 -13.43 -7.60
C LEU A 51 7.22 -14.29 -6.43
N PRO A 52 8.13 -14.75 -5.57
CA PRO A 52 7.76 -15.47 -4.35
C PRO A 52 6.74 -14.70 -3.51
N THR A 53 5.86 -15.43 -2.83
CA THR A 53 4.90 -14.85 -1.90
C THR A 53 5.64 -14.13 -0.77
N ARG A 54 5.22 -12.88 -0.50
CA ARG A 54 5.66 -12.13 0.68
C ARG A 54 4.63 -12.28 1.81
N PRO A 55 5.03 -12.19 3.08
CA PRO A 55 4.07 -12.16 4.17
C PRO A 55 3.23 -10.87 4.16
N GLY A 56 2.07 -10.91 4.81
CA GLY A 56 1.09 -9.83 4.81
C GLY A 56 0.08 -9.98 3.68
N THR A 57 -0.03 -8.98 2.82
CA THR A 57 -0.99 -8.99 1.71
C THR A 57 -0.76 -10.24 0.87
N LYS A 58 -1.85 -10.88 0.44
CA LYS A 58 -1.83 -12.01 -0.51
C LYS A 58 -2.09 -11.47 -1.92
N PRO A 59 -1.09 -10.85 -2.59
CA PRO A 59 -1.26 -10.41 -3.97
C PRO A 59 -1.47 -11.63 -4.86
N LEU A 60 -2.29 -11.48 -5.90
CA LEU A 60 -2.64 -12.60 -6.77
C LEU A 60 -1.42 -13.15 -7.52
N ASP A 61 -0.58 -12.28 -8.10
CA ASP A 61 0.54 -12.67 -8.97
C ASP A 61 1.55 -11.52 -9.19
N HIS A 62 2.08 -10.93 -8.11
CA HIS A 62 3.22 -10.01 -8.23
C HIS A 62 4.31 -10.63 -9.09
N SER A 63 4.76 -9.91 -10.10
CA SER A 63 5.61 -10.48 -11.15
C SER A 63 6.69 -9.51 -11.61
N LEU A 64 7.75 -10.09 -12.17
CA LEU A 64 8.76 -9.39 -12.94
C LEU A 64 8.42 -9.55 -14.43
N THR A 65 8.14 -8.45 -15.11
CA THR A 65 7.88 -8.41 -16.55
C THR A 65 9.14 -7.96 -17.29
N THR A 66 9.54 -8.68 -18.33
CA THR A 66 10.64 -8.27 -19.21
C THR A 66 10.16 -8.14 -20.64
N PHE A 67 10.79 -7.23 -21.39
CA PHE A 67 10.45 -6.88 -22.75
C PHE A 67 11.70 -7.05 -23.61
N ASN A 68 11.61 -7.88 -24.66
CA ASN A 68 12.68 -8.16 -25.61
C ASN A 68 12.23 -7.70 -26.99
N HIS A 69 12.72 -6.54 -27.43
CA HIS A 69 12.42 -5.93 -28.73
C HIS A 69 10.92 -5.97 -29.10
N VAL A 70 10.08 -5.46 -28.20
CA VAL A 70 8.62 -5.43 -28.39
C VAL A 70 8.24 -4.22 -29.25
N ASP A 71 7.64 -4.50 -30.40
CA ASP A 71 7.16 -3.46 -31.32
C ASP A 71 5.84 -2.86 -30.83
N LEU A 72 5.78 -1.53 -30.80
CA LEU A 72 4.60 -0.76 -30.42
C LEU A 72 4.30 0.30 -31.49
N PRO A 73 3.02 0.56 -31.81
CA PRO A 73 2.67 1.68 -32.67
C PRO A 73 3.01 3.00 -31.97
N SER A 74 3.22 4.08 -32.74
CA SER A 74 3.47 5.42 -32.19
C SER A 74 2.36 5.91 -31.25
N SER A 75 1.12 5.46 -31.49
CA SER A 75 -0.05 5.73 -30.63
C SER A 75 0.00 5.07 -29.25
N ALA A 76 0.96 4.17 -28.99
CA ALA A 76 1.17 3.60 -27.67
C ALA A 76 1.80 4.59 -26.69
N LEU A 77 2.52 5.62 -27.17
CA LEU A 77 3.07 6.68 -26.34
C LEU A 77 1.95 7.55 -25.77
N LEU A 78 1.84 7.61 -24.45
CA LEU A 78 0.85 8.45 -23.78
C LEU A 78 1.46 9.83 -23.49
N GLY A 79 1.06 10.85 -24.25
CA GLY A 79 1.53 12.22 -24.12
C GLY A 79 2.57 12.62 -25.18
N SER A 80 3.35 13.68 -24.90
CA SER A 80 4.27 14.26 -25.87
C SER A 80 5.61 13.50 -25.96
N SER A 81 6.10 13.30 -27.19
CA SER A 81 7.44 12.81 -27.52
C SER A 81 8.54 13.87 -27.39
N SER A 82 8.17 15.13 -27.15
CA SER A 82 9.13 16.22 -26.98
C SER A 82 10.05 15.98 -25.79
N LYS A 83 11.32 16.34 -25.96
CA LYS A 83 12.32 16.35 -24.90
C LYS A 83 11.90 17.37 -23.82
N PRO A 84 11.77 16.97 -22.55
CA PRO A 84 11.39 17.90 -21.50
C PRO A 84 12.53 18.88 -21.19
N LYS A 85 12.17 20.07 -20.70
CA LYS A 85 13.16 21.04 -20.19
C LYS A 85 13.78 20.57 -18.86
N ASN A 86 13.01 19.81 -18.07
CA ASN A 86 13.43 19.24 -16.80
C ASN A 86 12.82 17.83 -16.66
N ASP A 87 13.66 16.81 -16.75
CA ASP A 87 13.26 15.40 -16.71
C ASP A 87 12.47 15.05 -15.43
N ARG A 88 12.88 15.59 -14.28
CA ARG A 88 12.26 15.30 -12.98
C ARG A 88 10.85 15.87 -12.90
N VAL A 89 10.67 17.13 -13.27
CA VAL A 89 9.35 17.79 -13.23
C VAL A 89 8.37 17.11 -14.19
N GLU A 90 8.83 16.77 -15.40
CA GLU A 90 7.99 16.07 -16.37
C GLU A 90 7.60 14.67 -15.89
N PHE A 91 8.53 13.91 -15.28
CA PHE A 91 8.22 12.59 -14.73
C PHE A 91 7.21 12.67 -13.59
N LEU A 92 7.38 13.62 -12.64
CA LEU A 92 6.42 13.85 -11.56
C LEU A 92 5.02 14.18 -12.08
N ARG A 93 4.93 14.99 -13.14
CA ARG A 93 3.67 15.31 -13.81
C ARG A 93 2.99 14.07 -14.42
N GLN A 94 3.77 13.16 -15.00
CA GLN A 94 3.23 11.94 -15.61
C GLN A 94 2.71 10.93 -14.56
N ILE A 95 3.31 10.93 -13.37
CA ILE A 95 2.93 10.03 -12.27
C ILE A 95 2.01 10.71 -11.24
N TRP A 96 1.30 11.78 -11.61
CA TRP A 96 0.44 12.55 -10.70
C TRP A 96 -0.56 11.67 -9.91
N ARG A 97 -1.00 10.54 -10.49
CA ARG A 97 -1.89 9.57 -9.84
C ARG A 97 -1.30 8.91 -8.59
N ILE A 98 0.02 8.96 -8.38
CA ILE A 98 0.68 8.47 -7.16
C ILE A 98 0.10 9.16 -5.93
N ALA A 99 -0.26 10.45 -6.00
CA ALA A 99 -0.87 11.16 -4.88
C ALA A 99 -2.23 10.54 -4.49
N ALA A 100 -3.04 10.13 -5.47
CA ALA A 100 -4.31 9.44 -5.23
C ALA A 100 -4.07 8.04 -4.63
N GLY A 101 -3.07 7.32 -5.13
CA GLY A 101 -2.60 6.05 -4.56
C GLY A 101 -2.18 6.20 -3.09
N THR A 102 -1.36 7.21 -2.80
CA THR A 102 -0.88 7.59 -1.47
C THR A 102 -2.03 7.81 -0.49
N LEU A 103 -3.05 8.58 -0.87
CA LEU A 103 -4.24 8.79 -0.02
C LEU A 103 -5.01 7.49 0.19
N SER A 104 -5.38 6.81 -0.91
CA SER A 104 -6.23 5.62 -0.86
C SER A 104 -5.61 4.47 -0.06
N LEU A 105 -4.33 4.15 -0.28
CA LEU A 105 -3.63 3.12 0.48
C LEU A 105 -3.49 3.51 1.96
N SER A 106 -3.25 4.78 2.26
CA SER A 106 -3.17 5.26 3.65
C SER A 106 -4.51 5.15 4.37
N ILE A 107 -5.64 5.45 3.71
CA ILE A 107 -6.97 5.29 4.29
C ILE A 107 -7.22 3.83 4.72
N MET A 108 -6.70 2.85 3.97
CA MET A 108 -6.83 1.44 4.37
C MET A 108 -6.18 1.15 5.74
N GLY A 109 -5.14 1.91 6.13
CA GLY A 109 -4.46 1.75 7.41
C GLY A 109 -5.36 2.04 8.61
N ILE A 110 -6.29 2.98 8.43
CA ILE A 110 -7.32 3.31 9.43
C ILE A 110 -8.22 2.10 9.66
N SER A 111 -8.62 1.42 8.58
CA SER A 111 -9.44 0.22 8.66
C SER A 111 -8.70 -0.93 9.37
N ALA A 112 -7.41 -1.12 9.07
CA ALA A 112 -6.59 -2.12 9.76
C ALA A 112 -6.45 -1.86 11.25
N ILE A 113 -6.22 -0.60 11.64
CA ILE A 113 -6.18 -0.19 13.06
C ILE A 113 -7.51 -0.51 13.73
N LYS A 114 -8.65 -0.13 13.12
CA LYS A 114 -9.99 -0.38 13.68
C LYS A 114 -10.29 -1.87 13.85
N VAL A 115 -10.02 -2.68 12.83
CA VAL A 115 -10.24 -4.13 12.85
C VAL A 115 -9.37 -4.78 13.93
N SER A 116 -8.08 -4.50 13.93
CA SER A 116 -7.13 -5.08 14.89
C SER A 116 -7.44 -4.67 16.32
N THR A 117 -7.82 -3.41 16.53
CA THR A 117 -8.26 -2.90 17.85
C THR A 117 -9.48 -3.67 18.34
N ARG A 118 -10.47 -3.88 17.46
CA ARG A 118 -11.68 -4.63 17.81
C ARG A 118 -11.34 -6.08 18.16
N ILE A 119 -10.50 -6.74 17.36
CA ILE A 119 -10.08 -8.13 17.61
C ILE A 119 -9.38 -8.23 18.98
N ALA A 120 -8.40 -7.37 19.24
CA ALA A 120 -7.67 -7.34 20.50
C ALA A 120 -8.58 -7.05 21.70
N ALA A 121 -9.51 -6.10 21.58
CA ALA A 121 -10.47 -5.77 22.64
C ALA A 121 -11.38 -6.96 22.98
N VAL A 122 -11.99 -7.57 21.97
CA VAL A 122 -12.93 -8.69 22.17
C VAL A 122 -12.18 -9.94 22.63
N TYR A 123 -10.93 -10.16 22.20
CA TYR A 123 -10.07 -11.21 22.75
C TYR A 123 -9.78 -10.96 24.24
N SER A 124 -9.40 -9.73 24.60
CA SER A 124 -9.01 -9.35 25.96
C SER A 124 -10.15 -9.44 26.97
N GLU A 125 -11.38 -9.20 26.53
CA GLU A 125 -12.60 -9.36 27.33
C GLU A 125 -12.96 -10.82 27.58
N ARG A 126 -12.60 -11.73 26.66
CA ARG A 126 -12.91 -13.16 26.76
C ARG A 126 -11.81 -13.93 27.47
N ARG A 127 -10.54 -13.58 27.23
CA ARG A 127 -9.39 -14.30 27.76
C ARG A 127 -9.23 -14.04 29.25
N THR A 128 -9.18 -15.12 30.02
CA THR A 128 -8.91 -15.08 31.46
C THR A 128 -7.58 -15.74 31.80
N ILE A 129 -6.96 -15.28 32.88
CA ILE A 129 -5.84 -15.93 33.55
C ILE A 129 -6.20 -16.24 35.01
N THR A 130 -5.46 -17.16 35.62
CA THR A 130 -5.59 -17.46 37.05
C THR A 130 -5.09 -16.27 37.86
N SER A 131 -5.87 -15.85 38.86
CA SER A 131 -5.47 -14.82 39.80
C SER A 131 -4.48 -15.37 40.83
N THR A 132 -3.81 -14.49 41.57
CA THR A 132 -2.97 -14.87 42.73
C THR A 132 -3.76 -15.64 43.78
N ASP A 133 -5.06 -15.40 43.85
CA ASP A 133 -6.01 -16.24 44.57
C ASP A 133 -6.50 -17.34 43.60
N ALA A 134 -5.97 -18.56 43.76
CA ALA A 134 -6.01 -19.63 42.76
C ALA A 134 -7.44 -20.09 42.35
N GLN A 135 -8.47 -19.63 43.05
CA GLN A 135 -9.87 -19.91 42.72
C GLN A 135 -10.54 -18.86 41.80
N ALA A 136 -9.95 -17.67 41.63
CA ALA A 136 -10.54 -16.60 40.83
C ALA A 136 -9.89 -16.49 39.43
N ARG A 137 -10.72 -16.41 38.39
CA ARG A 137 -10.28 -16.07 37.02
C ARG A 137 -10.38 -14.56 36.79
N LYS A 138 -9.30 -13.95 36.32
CA LYS A 138 -9.26 -12.52 35.99
C LYS A 138 -9.19 -12.34 34.47
N LYS A 139 -10.08 -11.52 33.90
CA LYS A 139 -9.99 -11.12 32.49
C LYS A 139 -8.71 -10.33 32.24
N ILE A 140 -8.03 -10.59 31.14
CA ILE A 140 -6.80 -9.84 30.82
C ILE A 140 -7.07 -8.37 30.51
N MET A 141 -8.28 -8.00 30.07
CA MET A 141 -8.68 -6.59 29.89
C MET A 141 -8.56 -5.75 31.18
N SER A 142 -8.54 -6.38 32.36
CA SER A 142 -8.38 -5.66 33.62
C SER A 142 -6.98 -5.06 33.84
N PHE A 143 -5.99 -5.42 33.02
CA PHE A 143 -4.63 -4.89 33.13
C PHE A 143 -4.46 -3.64 32.27
N THR A 144 -3.90 -2.58 32.84
CA THR A 144 -3.62 -1.32 32.12
C THR A 144 -2.68 -1.53 30.94
N THR A 145 -1.71 -2.44 31.07
CA THR A 145 -0.81 -2.87 29.99
C THR A 145 -1.53 -3.60 28.85
N GLN A 146 -2.72 -4.15 29.11
CA GLN A 146 -3.59 -4.71 28.08
C GLN A 146 -4.43 -3.62 27.41
N GLN A 147 -4.94 -2.68 28.22
CA GLN A 147 -5.82 -1.60 27.78
C GLN A 147 -5.11 -0.57 26.90
N HIS A 148 -3.86 -0.22 27.22
CA HIS A 148 -3.18 0.92 26.60
C HIS A 148 -3.10 0.85 25.07
N PRO A 149 -2.61 -0.24 24.44
CA PRO A 149 -2.59 -0.33 22.97
C PRO A 149 -3.99 -0.37 22.34
N ILE A 150 -4.99 -0.88 23.06
CA ILE A 150 -6.38 -0.95 22.60
C ILE A 150 -7.00 0.45 22.58
N VAL A 151 -6.78 1.24 23.64
CA VAL A 151 -7.24 2.62 23.71
C VAL A 151 -6.53 3.47 22.66
N GLU A 152 -5.21 3.30 22.51
CA GLU A 152 -4.42 3.98 21.47
C GLU A 152 -4.97 3.67 20.07
N GLY A 153 -5.15 2.39 19.72
CA GLY A 153 -5.73 1.98 18.45
C GLY A 153 -7.15 2.53 18.23
N TRP A 154 -7.97 2.60 19.28
CA TRP A 154 -9.31 3.18 19.20
C TRP A 154 -9.28 4.69 18.91
N VAL A 155 -8.43 5.44 19.62
CA VAL A 155 -8.22 6.88 19.41
C VAL A 155 -7.67 7.14 18.01
N HIS A 156 -6.63 6.43 17.59
CA HIS A 156 -6.07 6.52 16.23
C HIS A 156 -7.16 6.26 15.18
N GLY A 157 -7.95 5.20 15.33
CA GLY A 157 -9.03 4.87 14.42
C GLY A 157 -10.09 5.97 14.28
N LYS A 158 -10.36 6.75 15.34
CA LYS A 158 -11.29 7.88 15.32
C LYS A 158 -10.67 9.14 14.71
N VAL A 159 -9.52 9.56 15.23
CA VAL A 159 -8.82 10.78 14.81
C VAL A 159 -8.40 10.70 13.36
N LEU A 160 -7.78 9.59 12.94
CA LEU A 160 -7.33 9.44 11.56
C LEU A 160 -8.50 9.35 10.57
N HIS A 161 -9.65 8.83 10.99
CA HIS A 161 -10.83 8.81 10.13
C HIS A 161 -11.36 10.22 9.86
N ALA A 162 -11.40 11.09 10.88
CA ALA A 162 -11.75 12.49 10.68
C ALA A 162 -10.68 13.21 9.84
N PHE A 163 -9.40 12.93 10.11
CA PHE A 163 -8.29 13.50 9.34
C PHE A 163 -8.35 13.10 7.87
N ALA A 164 -8.72 11.85 7.57
CA ALA A 164 -8.87 11.38 6.19
C ALA A 164 -9.91 12.19 5.41
N HIS A 165 -11.11 12.40 5.97
CA HIS A 165 -12.14 13.21 5.33
C HIS A 165 -11.65 14.64 5.10
N TRP A 166 -11.07 15.26 6.13
CA TRP A 166 -10.53 16.60 6.01
C TRP A 166 -9.43 16.70 4.94
N THR A 167 -8.52 15.71 4.87
CA THR A 167 -7.47 15.68 3.85
C THR A 167 -8.06 15.52 2.44
N ILE A 168 -9.06 14.66 2.26
CA ILE A 168 -9.74 14.48 0.96
C ILE A 168 -10.38 15.80 0.52
N ASP A 169 -11.10 16.46 1.42
CA ASP A 169 -11.77 17.74 1.13
C ASP A 169 -10.78 18.85 0.79
N MET A 170 -9.60 18.83 1.42
CA MET A 170 -8.50 19.77 1.15
C MET A 170 -7.66 19.45 -0.08
N CYS A 171 -7.87 18.29 -0.71
CA CYS A 171 -7.08 17.83 -1.87
C CYS A 171 -7.92 17.62 -3.15
N PRO A 172 -8.72 18.60 -3.63
CA PRO A 172 -9.53 18.45 -4.84
C PRO A 172 -8.71 18.32 -6.15
N ASP A 173 -7.48 18.84 -6.17
CA ASP A 173 -6.53 18.79 -7.29
C ASP A 173 -5.18 18.24 -6.85
N LEU A 174 -4.99 16.94 -7.01
CA LEU A 174 -3.76 16.24 -6.65
C LEU A 174 -2.57 16.54 -7.58
N THR A 175 -2.75 17.36 -8.61
CA THR A 175 -1.64 17.91 -9.41
C THR A 175 -0.99 19.12 -8.76
N ASP A 176 -1.68 19.74 -7.79
CA ASP A 176 -1.15 20.84 -6.99
C ASP A 176 -0.08 20.32 -6.00
N PRO A 177 1.14 20.89 -5.99
CA PRO A 177 2.22 20.44 -5.11
C PRO A 177 1.90 20.54 -3.61
N MET A 178 1.10 21.53 -3.19
CA MET A 178 0.75 21.73 -1.79
C MET A 178 -0.26 20.69 -1.32
N GLN A 179 -1.25 20.36 -2.15
CA GLN A 179 -2.20 19.28 -1.90
C GLN A 179 -1.50 17.90 -1.92
N HIS A 180 -0.55 17.70 -2.83
CA HIS A 180 0.31 16.50 -2.81
C HIS A 180 1.08 16.39 -1.49
N ALA A 181 1.69 17.48 -1.01
CA ALA A 181 2.39 17.49 0.26
C ALA A 181 1.46 17.13 1.43
N LEU A 182 0.21 17.59 1.40
CA LEU A 182 -0.79 17.23 2.42
C LEU A 182 -1.12 15.72 2.40
N ALA A 183 -1.26 15.12 1.22
CA ALA A 183 -1.43 13.68 1.07
C ALA A 183 -0.24 12.89 1.64
N THR A 184 0.98 13.39 1.44
CA THR A 184 2.20 12.82 2.03
C THR A 184 2.21 12.92 3.56
N ILE A 185 1.83 14.07 4.13
CA ILE A 185 1.72 14.26 5.58
C ILE A 185 0.70 13.29 6.17
N PHE A 186 -0.46 13.14 5.51
CA PHE A 186 -1.49 12.19 5.90
C PHE A 186 -0.95 10.76 5.91
N LYS A 187 -0.27 10.34 4.82
CA LYS A 187 0.38 9.02 4.74
C LYS A 187 1.38 8.79 5.87
N ALA A 188 2.32 9.71 6.07
CA ALA A 188 3.34 9.59 7.12
C ALA A 188 2.69 9.45 8.51
N THR A 189 1.64 10.22 8.77
CA THR A 189 0.87 10.15 10.01
C THR A 189 0.20 8.79 10.19
N VAL A 190 -0.47 8.26 9.17
CA VAL A 190 -1.14 6.95 9.25
C VAL A 190 -0.13 5.81 9.37
N VAL A 191 0.96 5.84 8.60
CA VAL A 191 2.04 4.82 8.67
C VAL A 191 2.68 4.79 10.04
N ARG A 192 2.87 5.95 10.69
CA ARG A 192 3.35 5.99 12.07
C ARG A 192 2.32 5.40 13.04
N ALA A 193 1.05 5.79 12.91
CA ALA A 193 -0.01 5.31 13.80
C ALA A 193 -0.31 3.80 13.63
N SER A 194 -0.07 3.23 12.45
CA SER A 194 -0.28 1.80 12.18
C SER A 194 0.72 0.91 12.91
N GLN A 195 1.81 1.45 13.47
CA GLN A 195 2.75 0.69 14.31
C GLN A 195 2.07 0.08 15.55
N VAL A 196 0.91 0.60 15.98
CA VAL A 196 0.09 0.03 17.06
C VAL A 196 -0.39 -1.40 16.75
N LEU A 197 -0.46 -1.79 15.47
CA LEU A 197 -0.91 -3.12 15.04
C LEU A 197 -0.06 -4.24 15.66
N ARG A 198 1.26 -4.03 15.77
CA ARG A 198 2.16 -4.98 16.43
C ARG A 198 1.81 -5.19 17.90
N SER A 199 1.65 -4.10 18.64
CA SER A 199 1.25 -4.14 20.04
C SER A 199 -0.11 -4.82 20.23
N LEU A 200 -1.07 -4.57 19.33
CA LEU A 200 -2.39 -5.22 19.34
C LEU A 200 -2.30 -6.73 19.08
N ALA A 201 -1.39 -7.19 18.21
CA ALA A 201 -1.15 -8.61 17.98
C ALA A 201 -0.59 -9.27 19.25
N GLU A 202 0.40 -8.63 19.89
CA GLU A 202 1.00 -9.11 21.14
C GLU A 202 -0.02 -9.18 22.28
N ARG A 203 -0.99 -8.25 22.34
CA ARG A 203 -2.10 -8.32 23.30
C ARG A 203 -2.98 -9.56 23.10
N CYS A 204 -2.96 -10.18 21.93
CA CYS A 204 -3.63 -11.45 21.69
C CYS A 204 -2.75 -12.68 22.02
N GLY A 205 -1.49 -12.50 22.42
CA GLY A 205 -0.52 -13.59 22.57
C GLY A 205 -0.28 -14.30 21.24
N TRP A 206 0.02 -15.61 21.28
CA TRP A 206 0.27 -16.41 20.08
C TRP A 206 -0.91 -16.40 19.09
N GLN A 207 -2.12 -16.21 19.60
CA GLN A 207 -3.32 -16.10 18.77
C GLN A 207 -3.25 -14.91 17.80
N GLY A 208 -2.61 -13.80 18.18
CA GLY A 208 -2.46 -12.63 17.32
C GLY A 208 -1.64 -12.88 16.05
N LEU A 209 -0.80 -13.92 16.05
CA LEU A 209 0.06 -14.30 14.93
C LEU A 209 -0.65 -15.17 13.88
N PHE A 210 -1.80 -15.77 14.22
CA PHE A 210 -2.53 -16.59 13.26
C PHE A 210 -3.25 -15.74 12.22
N ALA A 211 -3.12 -16.13 10.95
CA ALA A 211 -3.71 -15.41 9.81
C ALA A 211 -5.23 -15.22 9.92
N TYR A 212 -5.97 -16.16 10.52
CA TYR A 212 -7.42 -16.03 10.72
C TYR A 212 -7.81 -14.90 11.69
N ASN A 213 -6.89 -14.49 12.59
CA ASN A 213 -7.07 -13.32 13.45
C ASN A 213 -6.59 -12.02 12.78
N GLN A 214 -6.01 -12.10 11.58
CA GLN A 214 -5.70 -10.99 10.67
C GLN A 214 -4.68 -9.94 11.14
N ILE A 215 -4.42 -9.78 12.45
CA ILE A 215 -3.64 -8.65 12.98
C ILE A 215 -2.21 -8.63 12.40
N SER A 216 -1.46 -9.73 12.49
CA SER A 216 -0.10 -9.77 11.93
C SER A 216 -0.07 -9.69 10.40
N GLU A 217 -1.11 -10.20 9.72
CA GLU A 217 -1.23 -10.06 8.26
C GLU A 217 -1.45 -8.60 7.85
N LEU A 218 -2.26 -7.88 8.63
CA LEU A 218 -2.50 -6.44 8.47
C LEU A 218 -1.25 -5.62 8.81
N ASP A 219 -0.55 -5.92 9.91
CA ASP A 219 0.72 -5.25 10.27
C ASP A 219 1.74 -5.32 9.11
N LEU A 220 1.97 -6.52 8.59
CA LEU A 220 2.90 -6.74 7.47
C LEU A 220 2.41 -6.12 6.16
N THR A 221 1.09 -6.09 5.94
CA THR A 221 0.49 -5.36 4.82
C THR A 221 0.79 -3.87 4.90
N PHE A 222 0.57 -3.25 6.06
CA PHE A 222 0.75 -1.80 6.23
C PHE A 222 2.20 -1.37 6.35
N HIS A 223 3.09 -2.27 6.75
CA HIS A 223 4.52 -2.01 6.60
C HIS A 223 4.88 -1.81 5.11
N GLY A 224 4.26 -2.56 4.19
CA GLY A 224 4.44 -2.33 2.75
C GLY A 224 3.97 -0.93 2.29
N ASN A 225 2.99 -0.32 2.98
CA ASN A 225 2.51 1.02 2.64
C ASN A 225 3.53 2.13 2.96
N SER A 226 4.50 1.90 3.85
CA SER A 226 5.57 2.88 4.07
C SER A 226 6.53 2.98 2.87
N ILE A 227 6.47 2.02 1.94
CA ILE A 227 7.36 1.90 0.78
C ILE A 227 6.61 2.15 -0.53
N ALA A 228 5.40 1.60 -0.66
CA ALA A 228 4.56 1.74 -1.85
C ALA A 228 4.11 3.20 -2.06
N GLU A 229 3.92 3.63 -3.30
CA GLU A 229 3.54 5.02 -3.65
C GLU A 229 4.49 6.08 -3.07
N GLY A 230 5.79 5.77 -3.06
CA GLY A 230 6.85 6.63 -2.53
C GLY A 230 7.21 6.26 -1.10
N ASP A 231 8.49 5.96 -0.88
CA ASP A 231 9.00 5.67 0.45
C ASP A 231 8.77 6.87 1.39
N THR A 232 8.22 6.63 2.59
CA THR A 232 7.84 7.70 3.53
C THR A 232 9.03 8.57 3.93
N LEU A 233 10.23 8.01 4.08
CA LEU A 233 11.42 8.80 4.40
C LEU A 233 11.79 9.70 3.21
N VAL A 234 11.83 9.14 2.00
CA VAL A 234 12.14 9.90 0.77
C VAL A 234 11.13 11.03 0.54
N LEU A 235 9.85 10.80 0.85
CA LEU A 235 8.80 11.81 0.71
C LEU A 235 8.90 12.95 1.74
N CYS A 236 9.67 12.78 2.82
CA CYS A 236 9.84 13.77 3.89
C CYS A 236 11.16 14.57 3.81
N ILE A 237 11.96 14.38 2.75
CA ILE A 237 13.19 15.15 2.46
C ILE A 237 12.85 16.31 1.54
#